data_AF-A0A968NX19-F1
#
_entry.id   AF-A0A968NX19-F1
#
_cell.length_a   1.000
_cell.length_b   1.000
_cell.length_c   1.000
_cell.angle_alpha   90.00
_cell.angle_beta   90.00
_cell.angle_gamma   90.00
#
_symmetry.space_group_name_H-M   'P 1'
#
loop_
_entity.id
_entity.type
_entity.pdbx_description
1 polymer ?
#
loop_
_entity_poly.entity_id
_entity_poly.type
_entity_poly.pdbx_seq_one_letter_code
_entity_poly.pdbx_strand_id
1 'polypeptide(L)' 'MGYGAMRITGPGIWGPPKDHAEAIRVLRKAVDMGVNFIDTADSYGPHISEELI' A
#
# COMPACT_ATOMS: atom_id res chain seq x y z
N MET A 1 11.92 10.88 -0.60
CA MET A 1 11.21 10.43 0.63
C MET A 1 10.58 9.07 0.31
N GLY A 2 10.46 8.17 1.30
CA GLY A 2 9.86 6.85 1.13
C GLY A 2 8.45 6.73 1.71
N TYR A 3 7.66 5.77 1.23
CA TYR A 3 6.33 5.43 1.74
C TYR A 3 6.26 3.95 2.13
N GLY A 4 5.92 3.65 3.39
CA GLY A 4 5.71 2.28 3.85
C GLY A 4 4.27 1.80 3.59
N ALA A 5 4.12 0.75 2.80
CA ALA A 5 2.83 0.24 2.32
C ALA A 5 2.15 -0.76 3.29
N MET A 6 2.72 -1.02 4.46
CA MET A 6 2.16 -1.99 5.42
C MET A 6 0.67 -1.74 5.76
N ARG A 7 0.24 -0.47 5.79
CA ARG A 7 -1.11 -0.05 6.21
C ARG A 7 -2.11 0.18 5.07
N ILE A 8 -1.72 -0.03 3.81
CA ILE A 8 -2.69 -0.03 2.68
C ILE A 8 -3.40 -1.39 2.54
N THR A 9 -3.14 -2.31 3.44
CA THR A 9 -3.73 -3.65 3.53
C THR A 9 -4.93 -3.68 4.49
N GLY A 10 -5.52 -4.85 4.70
CA GLY A 10 -6.64 -5.04 5.61
C GLY A 10 -6.32 -4.84 7.10
N PRO A 11 -7.34 -4.87 7.97
CA PRO A 11 -7.18 -4.73 9.41
C PRO A 11 -6.15 -5.70 9.98
N GLY A 12 -5.26 -5.20 10.86
CA GLY A 12 -4.19 -6.02 11.42
C GLY A 12 -3.08 -6.38 10.44
N ILE A 13 -3.01 -5.72 9.27
CA ILE A 13 -2.03 -6.00 8.20
C ILE A 13 -2.30 -7.38 7.56
N TRP A 14 -3.59 -7.73 7.43
CA TRP A 14 -4.00 -9.02 6.89
C TRP A 14 -5.07 -8.87 5.81
N GLY A 15 -4.82 -9.50 4.65
CA GLY A 15 -5.73 -9.52 3.52
C GLY A 15 -5.92 -8.16 2.82
N PRO A 16 -6.92 -8.08 1.92
CA PRO A 16 -7.18 -6.90 1.10
C PRO A 16 -7.64 -5.70 1.94
N PRO A 17 -7.36 -4.46 1.51
CA PRO A 17 -7.97 -3.28 2.10
C PRO A 17 -9.49 -3.34 2.01
N LYS A 18 -10.16 -2.73 2.99
CA LYS A 18 -11.63 -2.58 2.95
C LYS A 18 -12.11 -1.81 1.71
N ASP A 19 -11.31 -0.86 1.25
CA ASP A 19 -11.56 -0.08 0.05
C ASP A 19 -10.32 -0.11 -0.84
N HIS A 20 -10.40 -0.90 -1.90
CA HIS A 20 -9.33 -1.05 -2.88
C HIS A 20 -9.07 0.25 -3.65
N ALA A 21 -10.13 0.98 -4.03
CA ALA A 21 -9.97 2.21 -4.80
C ALA A 21 -9.28 3.30 -3.97
N GLU A 22 -9.59 3.38 -2.68
CA GLU A 22 -8.91 4.30 -1.76
C GLU A 22 -7.44 3.95 -1.57
N ALA A 23 -7.08 2.67 -1.44
CA ALA A 23 -5.69 2.24 -1.34
C ALA A 23 -4.86 2.69 -2.55
N ILE A 24 -5.40 2.51 -3.77
CA ILE A 24 -4.77 3.00 -5.00
C ILE A 24 -4.67 4.54 -5.01
N ARG A 25 -5.70 5.24 -4.53
CA ARG A 25 -5.69 6.72 -4.46
C ARG A 25 -4.58 7.23 -3.53
N VAL A 26 -4.37 6.58 -2.39
CA VAL A 26 -3.27 6.90 -1.46
C VAL A 26 -1.91 6.70 -2.12
N LEU A 27 -1.70 5.57 -2.79
CA LEU A 27 -0.45 5.29 -3.51
C LEU A 27 -0.15 6.33 -4.59
N ARG A 28 -1.16 6.68 -5.41
CA ARG A 28 -1.03 7.75 -6.42
C ARG A 28 -0.69 9.08 -5.78
N LYS A 29 -1.36 9.43 -4.68
CA LYS A 29 -1.10 10.68 -3.97
C LYS A 29 0.32 10.72 -3.41
N ALA A 30 0.86 9.60 -2.95
CA ALA A 30 2.25 9.50 -2.50
C ALA A 30 3.21 9.86 -3.64
N VAL A 31 3.00 9.30 -4.84
CA VAL A 31 3.79 9.62 -6.04
C VAL A 31 3.65 11.10 -6.41
N ASP A 32 2.43 11.66 -6.40
CA ASP A 32 2.18 13.08 -6.67
C ASP A 32 2.90 14.02 -5.69
N MET A 33 3.16 13.56 -4.46
CA MET A 33 3.91 14.29 -3.43
C MET A 33 5.43 14.10 -3.54
N GLY A 34 5.92 13.43 -4.59
CA GLY A 34 7.34 13.20 -4.83
C GLY A 34 7.94 12.01 -4.08
N VAL A 35 7.11 11.06 -3.62
CA VAL A 35 7.61 9.76 -3.17
C VAL A 35 8.12 8.99 -4.38
N ASN A 36 9.36 8.49 -4.27
CA ASN A 36 10.03 7.72 -5.30
C ASN A 36 10.56 6.36 -4.80
N PHE A 37 10.21 6.00 -3.57
CA PHE A 37 10.55 4.72 -2.96
C PHE A 37 9.34 4.23 -2.16
N ILE A 38 8.78 3.08 -2.53
CA ILE A 38 7.68 2.44 -1.81
C ILE A 38 8.23 1.17 -1.17
N ASP A 39 8.16 1.11 0.15
CA ASP A 39 8.54 -0.06 0.95
C ASP A 39 7.33 -0.99 1.07
N THR A 40 7.51 -2.24 0.64
CA THR A 40 6.50 -3.29 0.61
C THR A 40 7.16 -4.63 0.98
N ALA A 41 6.34 -5.63 1.30
CA ALA A 41 6.81 -6.98 1.53
C ALA A 41 5.69 -7.99 1.23
N ASP A 42 6.09 -9.19 0.83
CA ASP A 42 5.20 -10.36 0.66
C ASP A 42 4.30 -10.62 1.88
N SER A 43 4.81 -10.35 3.08
CA SER A 43 4.06 -10.54 4.33
C SER A 43 2.97 -9.51 4.59
N TYR A 44 2.91 -8.41 3.83
CA TYR A 44 1.92 -7.35 4.05
C TYR A 44 0.59 -7.73 3.42
N GLY A 45 -0.36 -8.12 4.27
CA GLY A 45 -1.67 -8.56 3.83
C GLY A 45 -1.61 -9.82 2.97
N PRO A 46 -0.70 -10.77 3.24
CA PRO A 46 -0.12 -11.73 2.29
C PRO A 46 -0.29 -11.43 0.79
N HIS A 47 0.78 -10.99 0.13
CA HIS A 47 0.88 -10.60 -1.29
C HIS A 47 0.06 -9.37 -1.71
N ILE A 48 -0.96 -8.98 -0.94
CA ILE A 48 -1.87 -7.87 -1.28
C ILE A 48 -1.13 -6.54 -1.48
N SER A 49 -0.16 -6.20 -0.62
CA SER A 49 0.55 -4.93 -0.72
C SER A 49 1.27 -4.78 -2.06
N GLU A 50 1.84 -5.85 -2.59
CA GLU A 50 2.53 -5.86 -3.89
C GLU A 50 1.54 -5.86 -5.07
N GLU A 51 0.39 -6.51 -4.93
CA GLU A 51 -0.68 -6.47 -5.95
C GLU A 51 -1.30 -5.06 -6.14
N LEU A 52 -1.25 -4.22 -5.10
CA LEU A 52 -1.78 -2.85 -5.13
C LEU A 52 -0.84 -1.84 -5.81
N ILE A 53 0.45 -2.16 -5.95
CA ILE A 53 1.52 -1.25 -6.42
C ILE A 53 1.78 -1.49 -7.91
#